data_AF-A0A6A5HAY6-F1
#
_entry.id   AF-A0A6A5HAY6-F1
#
_cell.length_a   1.000
_cell.length_b   1.000
_cell.length_c   1.000
_cell.angle_alpha   90.00
_cell.angle_beta   90.00
_cell.angle_gamma   90.00
#
_symmetry.space_group_name_H-M   'P 1'
#
loop_
_entity.id
_entity.type
_entity.pdbx_description
1 polymer ?
#
loop_
_entity_poly.entity_id
_entity_poly.type
_entity_poly.pdbx_seq_one_letter_code
_entity_poly.pdbx_strand_id
1 'polypeptide(L)'
;MVLTSLNKKNTNPSPPIVVRLFEDGWQFVIKSELLKAIDPNSNYMERVDYGYETIQMKEVFEKYKDHIDRIEFICTPIRRTKHKAVPIRLVENEEFCVLAVDALFELLREIIFGIKLFQYVEEWPLSLFRQILSVFDSNLNNQYFINLRVFNDLKKSINAAYSSPPSPPPKDVRNAKKDGFTVQNLKNELKHLGLEKHFPEISDHAEIAYTHVMEVKIGRYLRTCDLYDAVEICQLRCIFNRVPELRIFLYHQKGDVTVSSWLTDIPIPERIKPVLTPKTEEMETKMLKDSEQIDTDQEQKIKIGDNIDRITSDVNKESESKVESLRPKLMKKEEEIVNFKRDALIHEKTVKGFKELEERIVDLEAREKELIEERQRDALAHEKTEQAWKIDIVRHADREKELIEERTRNESVHSKTVLENERLMRENASFRSQLKHSNDRTKS
;
A
#
# COMPACT_ATOMS: atom_id res chain seq x y z
N MET A 1 67.98 -25.96 -18.44
CA MET A 1 66.69 -25.50 -19.00
C MET A 1 65.70 -25.43 -17.85
N VAL A 2 65.30 -24.21 -17.48
CA VAL A 2 64.41 -23.89 -16.35
C VAL A 2 62.98 -24.17 -16.80
N LEU A 3 62.28 -25.06 -16.10
CA LEU A 3 60.83 -25.23 -16.20
C LEU A 3 60.17 -24.22 -15.26
N THR A 4 59.73 -23.09 -15.81
CA THR A 4 58.88 -22.12 -15.12
C THR A 4 57.50 -22.73 -14.91
N SER A 5 57.24 -23.13 -13.66
CA SER A 5 55.91 -23.51 -13.18
C SER A 5 54.99 -22.29 -13.23
N LEU A 6 54.02 -22.31 -14.14
CA LEU A 6 52.90 -21.37 -14.17
C LEU A 6 52.02 -21.62 -12.95
N ASN A 7 52.27 -20.83 -11.91
CA ASN A 7 51.47 -20.78 -10.70
C ASN A 7 50.10 -20.14 -11.04
N LYS A 8 49.17 -20.93 -11.57
CA LYS A 8 47.78 -20.53 -11.78
C LYS A 8 47.11 -20.44 -10.41
N LYS A 9 47.16 -19.25 -9.79
CA LYS A 9 46.40 -18.95 -8.58
C LYS A 9 44.92 -19.19 -8.89
N ASN A 10 44.34 -20.24 -8.33
CA ASN A 10 42.91 -20.38 -8.14
C ASN A 10 42.48 -19.33 -7.11
N THR A 11 42.24 -18.09 -7.57
CA THR A 11 41.44 -17.14 -6.81
C THR A 11 39.99 -17.52 -7.05
N ASN A 12 39.35 -18.17 -6.07
CA ASN A 12 37.89 -18.24 -6.06
C ASN A 12 37.37 -16.79 -6.22
N PRO A 13 36.48 -16.51 -7.19
CA PRO A 13 35.89 -15.18 -7.30
C PRO A 13 35.22 -14.87 -5.96
N SER A 14 35.48 -13.66 -5.44
CA SER A 14 34.76 -13.17 -4.26
C SER A 14 33.26 -13.28 -4.52
N PRO A 15 32.46 -13.69 -3.53
CA PRO A 15 31.01 -13.76 -3.70
C PRO A 15 30.47 -12.42 -4.20
N PRO A 16 29.47 -12.43 -5.10
CA PRO A 16 28.92 -11.21 -5.68
C PRO A 16 28.39 -10.28 -4.57
N ILE A 17 28.55 -8.98 -4.76
CA ILE A 17 27.94 -7.97 -3.90
C ILE A 17 26.46 -7.92 -4.26
N VAL A 18 25.59 -8.15 -3.29
CA VAL A 18 24.15 -8.32 -3.53
C VAL A 18 23.35 -7.24 -2.83
N VAL A 19 22.32 -6.73 -3.50
CA VAL A 19 21.30 -5.83 -2.92
C VAL A 19 19.91 -6.40 -3.19
N ARG A 20 19.02 -6.34 -2.21
CA ARG A 20 17.65 -6.82 -2.37
C ARG A 20 16.79 -5.78 -3.09
N LEU A 21 16.16 -6.22 -4.17
CA LEU A 21 15.18 -5.46 -4.95
C LEU A 21 13.78 -5.88 -4.55
N PHE A 22 13.04 -4.98 -3.91
CA PHE A 22 11.65 -5.20 -3.54
C PHE A 22 10.71 -4.77 -4.65
N GLU A 23 9.64 -5.54 -4.84
CA GLU A 23 8.61 -5.27 -5.83
C GLU A 23 7.23 -5.18 -5.15
N ASP A 24 6.59 -4.02 -5.27
CA ASP A 24 5.26 -3.75 -4.72
C ASP A 24 4.54 -2.65 -5.52
N GLY A 25 4.15 -2.98 -6.74
CA GLY A 25 3.73 -2.01 -7.78
C GLY A 25 4.90 -1.19 -8.34
N TRP A 26 5.94 -0.95 -7.52
CA TRP A 26 7.17 -0.27 -7.86
C TRP A 26 8.38 -1.10 -7.45
N GLN A 27 9.49 -0.85 -8.12
CA GLN A 27 10.79 -1.45 -7.82
C GLN A 27 11.62 -0.50 -6.96
N PHE A 28 12.06 -0.95 -5.79
CA PHE A 28 12.86 -0.17 -4.85
C PHE A 28 13.80 -1.03 -4.01
N VAL A 29 14.82 -0.40 -3.44
CA VAL A 29 15.81 -1.06 -2.58
C VAL A 29 15.91 -0.34 -1.24
N ILE A 30 16.33 -1.05 -0.19
CA ILE A 30 16.66 -0.41 1.09
C ILE A 30 17.93 0.44 0.88
N LYS A 31 17.83 1.73 1.20
CA LYS A 31 18.89 2.71 0.91
C LYS A 31 20.21 2.36 1.60
N SER A 32 20.16 1.93 2.86
CA SER A 32 21.36 1.52 3.60
C SER A 32 22.04 0.30 2.98
N GLU A 33 21.28 -0.70 2.50
CA GLU A 33 21.83 -1.89 1.82
C GLU A 33 22.56 -1.50 0.53
N LEU A 34 21.96 -0.60 -0.26
CA LEU A 34 22.57 -0.08 -1.49
C LEU A 34 23.88 0.68 -1.20
N LEU A 35 23.84 1.62 -0.26
CA LEU A 35 24.99 2.47 0.03
C LEU A 35 26.19 1.67 0.56
N LYS A 36 25.93 0.65 1.39
CA LYS A 36 26.97 -0.26 1.88
C LYS A 36 27.55 -1.15 0.79
N ALA A 37 26.75 -1.55 -0.20
CA ALA A 37 27.23 -2.28 -1.37
C ALA A 37 28.12 -1.40 -2.28
N ILE A 38 27.81 -0.11 -2.38
CA ILE A 38 28.60 0.88 -3.12
C ILE A 38 29.91 1.20 -2.39
N ASP A 39 29.86 1.45 -1.09
CA ASP A 39 31.03 1.70 -0.26
C ASP A 39 30.92 0.99 1.09
N PRO A 40 31.58 -0.18 1.23
CA PRO A 40 31.56 -0.96 2.46
C PRO A 40 32.18 -0.24 3.68
N ASN A 41 33.03 0.76 3.44
CA ASN A 41 33.64 1.56 4.50
C ASN A 41 32.80 2.79 4.86
N SER A 42 31.72 3.05 4.13
CA SER A 42 30.83 4.14 4.43
C SER A 42 30.06 3.85 5.71
N ASN A 43 30.13 4.77 6.67
CA ASN A 43 29.34 4.69 7.91
C ASN A 43 27.96 5.31 7.69
N TYR A 44 27.27 4.92 6.61
CA TYR A 44 25.92 5.40 6.32
C TYR A 44 24.91 4.73 7.25
N MET A 45 24.70 5.36 8.41
CA MET A 45 23.55 5.08 9.28
C MET A 45 22.43 6.07 8.97
N GLU A 46 21.90 6.05 7.75
CA GLU A 46 20.64 6.75 7.47
C GLU A 46 19.49 5.84 7.94
N ARG A 47 19.39 5.71 9.27
CA ARG A 47 18.21 5.21 9.95
C ARG A 47 17.37 6.42 10.28
N VAL A 48 16.12 6.42 9.86
CA VAL A 48 15.15 7.29 10.52
C VAL A 48 14.91 6.70 11.91
N ASP A 49 14.58 7.51 12.92
CA ASP A 49 14.42 7.05 14.31
C ASP A 49 13.53 5.79 14.46
N TYR A 50 12.63 5.56 13.51
CA TYR A 50 11.68 4.46 13.48
C TYR A 50 11.94 3.38 12.41
N GLY A 51 12.88 3.55 11.47
CA GLY A 51 12.94 2.67 10.31
C GLY A 51 14.06 2.86 9.29
N TYR A 52 13.83 2.32 8.09
CA TYR A 52 14.76 2.20 6.99
C TYR A 52 14.17 2.82 5.73
N GLU A 53 14.80 3.87 5.22
CA GLU A 53 14.40 4.51 3.96
C GLU A 53 14.64 3.58 2.76
N THR A 54 13.85 3.80 1.72
CA THR A 54 14.05 3.16 0.43
C THR A 54 14.34 4.18 -0.65
N ILE A 55 14.92 3.69 -1.74
CA ILE A 55 15.16 4.45 -2.97
C ILE A 55 14.58 3.66 -4.13
N GLN A 56 13.83 4.35 -5.00
CA GLN A 56 13.24 3.72 -6.17
C GLN A 56 14.33 3.35 -7.18
N MET A 57 14.20 2.21 -7.86
CA MET A 57 15.23 1.75 -8.81
C MET A 57 15.53 2.76 -9.91
N LYS A 58 14.53 3.52 -10.36
CA LYS A 58 14.73 4.62 -11.30
C LYS A 58 15.75 5.63 -10.76
N GLU A 59 15.59 6.05 -9.51
CA GLU A 59 16.49 6.98 -8.84
C GLU A 59 17.88 6.36 -8.59
N VAL A 60 17.94 5.04 -8.35
CA VAL A 60 19.21 4.30 -8.26
C VAL A 60 20.01 4.43 -9.57
N PHE A 61 19.37 4.18 -10.71
CA PHE A 61 20.03 4.31 -12.02
C PHE A 61 20.38 5.76 -12.38
N GLU A 62 19.62 6.74 -11.90
CA GLU A 62 19.91 8.16 -12.15
C GLU A 62 21.10 8.65 -11.33
N LYS A 63 21.21 8.24 -10.05
CA LYS A 63 22.20 8.78 -9.11
C LYS A 63 23.46 7.93 -8.95
N TYR A 64 23.36 6.61 -9.13
CA TYR A 64 24.42 5.66 -8.78
C TYR A 64 24.86 4.78 -9.96
N LYS A 65 24.52 5.13 -11.20
CA LYS A 65 24.80 4.35 -12.41
C LYS A 65 26.22 3.79 -12.46
N ASP A 66 27.22 4.62 -12.17
CA ASP A 66 28.64 4.28 -12.30
C ASP A 66 29.17 3.43 -11.12
N HIS A 67 28.34 3.17 -10.12
CA HIS A 67 28.70 2.48 -8.88
C HIS A 67 28.00 1.13 -8.71
N ILE A 68 26.99 0.82 -9.54
CA ILE A 68 26.14 -0.38 -9.39
C ILE A 68 26.52 -1.52 -10.35
N ASP A 69 27.49 -1.33 -11.26
CA ASP A 69 27.90 -2.36 -12.24
C ASP A 69 28.38 -3.67 -11.61
N ARG A 70 28.88 -3.62 -10.37
CA ARG A 70 29.35 -4.77 -9.60
C ARG A 70 28.31 -5.35 -8.63
N ILE A 71 27.12 -4.78 -8.60
CA ILE A 71 26.05 -5.13 -7.66
C ILE A 71 25.01 -5.99 -8.39
N GLU A 72 24.74 -7.16 -7.83
CA GLU A 72 23.67 -8.04 -8.28
C GLU A 72 22.39 -7.72 -7.48
N PHE A 73 21.32 -7.35 -8.18
CA PHE A 73 20.03 -7.07 -7.55
C PHE A 73 19.19 -8.36 -7.50
N ILE A 74 18.86 -8.81 -6.29
CA ILE A 74 18.03 -10.02 -6.09
C ILE A 74 16.60 -9.60 -5.80
N CYS A 75 15.68 -10.02 -6.67
CA CYS A 75 14.26 -9.82 -6.50
C CYS A 75 13.78 -10.50 -5.20
N THR A 76 13.22 -9.69 -4.30
CA THR A 76 12.76 -10.10 -2.97
C THR A 76 11.28 -9.73 -2.85
N PRO A 77 10.35 -10.70 -2.91
CA PRO A 77 8.93 -10.41 -2.88
C PRO A 77 8.50 -9.92 -1.50
N ILE A 78 7.63 -8.90 -1.46
CA ILE A 78 6.93 -8.51 -0.24
C ILE A 78 5.76 -9.46 -0.06
N ARG A 79 5.88 -10.36 0.91
CA ARG A 79 4.80 -11.29 1.27
C ARG A 79 3.78 -10.55 2.13
N ARG A 80 2.50 -10.70 1.80
CA ARG A 80 1.40 -10.17 2.62
C ARG A 80 0.55 -11.29 3.19
N THR A 81 0.01 -11.05 4.38
CA THR A 81 -1.11 -11.83 4.91
C THR A 81 -2.28 -10.90 5.16
N LYS A 82 -3.49 -11.45 5.22
CA LYS A 82 -4.70 -10.64 5.45
C LYS A 82 -4.62 -9.83 6.75
N HIS A 83 -4.09 -10.43 7.82
CA HIS A 83 -4.23 -9.88 9.17
C HIS A 83 -2.95 -9.28 9.76
N LYS A 84 -1.77 -9.67 9.26
CA LYS A 84 -0.49 -9.34 9.88
C LYS A 84 0.57 -8.95 8.84
N ALA A 85 1.34 -7.93 9.14
CA ALA A 85 2.53 -7.57 8.39
C ALA A 85 3.56 -8.71 8.48
N VAL A 86 4.20 -9.04 7.36
CA VAL A 86 5.20 -10.11 7.32
C VAL A 86 6.57 -9.53 7.63
N PRO A 87 7.26 -10.00 8.70
CA PRO A 87 8.59 -9.54 9.01
C PRO A 87 9.60 -9.92 7.91
N ILE A 88 10.45 -8.96 7.56
CA ILE A 88 11.58 -9.13 6.67
C ILE A 88 12.85 -8.99 7.50
N ARG A 89 13.68 -10.03 7.48
CA ARG A 89 15.00 -10.00 8.14
C ARG A 89 15.91 -9.01 7.42
N LEU A 90 16.64 -8.20 8.17
CA LEU A 90 17.67 -7.31 7.62
C LEU A 90 18.96 -8.09 7.37
N VAL A 91 19.73 -7.67 6.36
CA VAL A 91 20.95 -8.39 5.97
C VAL A 91 22.08 -8.15 6.97
N GLU A 92 22.14 -6.96 7.57
CA GLU A 92 23.29 -6.50 8.35
C GLU A 92 23.23 -6.86 9.84
N ASN A 93 22.02 -7.03 10.37
CA ASN A 93 21.77 -7.34 11.76
C ASN A 93 20.68 -8.41 11.87
N GLU A 94 20.61 -9.11 12.99
CA GLU A 94 19.55 -10.09 13.28
C GLU A 94 18.20 -9.42 13.59
N GLU A 95 18.03 -8.17 13.16
CA GLU A 95 16.80 -7.42 13.32
C GLU A 95 15.85 -7.68 12.16
N PHE A 96 14.59 -7.36 12.41
CA PHE A 96 13.50 -7.50 11.45
C PHE A 96 12.86 -6.14 11.24
N CYS A 97 12.32 -5.96 10.04
CA CYS A 97 11.53 -4.80 9.67
C CYS A 97 10.22 -5.27 9.01
N VAL A 98 9.26 -4.36 8.88
CA VAL A 98 7.97 -4.58 8.21
C VAL A 98 7.69 -3.40 7.29
N LEU A 99 7.02 -3.63 6.17
CA LEU A 99 6.63 -2.53 5.28
C LEU A 99 5.69 -1.58 6.03
N ALA A 100 5.94 -0.27 5.96
CA ALA A 100 5.23 0.70 6.80
C ALA A 100 3.72 0.71 6.56
N VAL A 101 3.26 0.58 5.31
CA VAL A 101 1.82 0.52 5.00
C VAL A 101 1.15 -0.72 5.60
N ASP A 102 1.79 -1.89 5.52
CA ASP A 102 1.26 -3.14 6.09
C ASP A 102 1.19 -3.06 7.62
N ALA A 103 2.19 -2.44 8.24
CA ALA A 103 2.23 -2.21 9.69
C ALA A 103 1.11 -1.26 10.15
N LEU A 104 0.80 -0.21 9.37
CA LEU A 104 -0.31 0.69 9.68
C LEU A 104 -1.65 -0.06 9.67
N PHE A 105 -1.91 -0.86 8.63
CA PHE A 105 -3.16 -1.63 8.55
C PHE A 105 -3.27 -2.69 9.64
N GLU A 106 -2.17 -3.38 9.98
CA GLU A 106 -2.16 -4.29 11.14
C GLU A 106 -2.52 -3.54 12.43
N LEU A 107 -1.95 -2.36 12.66
CA LEU A 107 -2.21 -1.57 13.87
C LEU A 107 -3.64 -1.05 13.92
N LEU A 108 -4.15 -0.49 12.83
CA LEU A 108 -5.54 0.00 12.76
C LEU A 108 -6.54 -1.15 12.96
N ARG A 109 -6.25 -2.34 12.42
CA ARG A 109 -7.07 -3.53 12.66
C ARG A 109 -7.06 -3.96 14.13
N GLU A 110 -5.90 -3.91 14.78
CA GLU A 110 -5.80 -4.16 16.23
C GLU A 110 -6.66 -3.16 17.02
N ILE A 111 -6.61 -1.87 16.66
CA ILE A 111 -7.43 -0.82 17.30
C ILE A 111 -8.93 -1.08 17.07
N ILE A 112 -9.31 -1.47 15.86
CA ILE A 112 -10.72 -1.65 15.44
C ILE A 112 -11.33 -2.94 16.02
N PHE A 113 -10.64 -4.08 15.95
CA PHE A 113 -11.22 -5.37 16.33
C PHE A 113 -10.61 -5.99 17.58
N GLY A 114 -9.34 -5.74 17.85
CA GLY A 114 -8.67 -6.21 19.07
C GLY A 114 -9.12 -5.41 20.28
N ILE A 115 -8.84 -4.10 20.24
CA ILE A 115 -9.19 -3.15 21.30
C ILE A 115 -10.68 -2.75 21.20
N LYS A 116 -11.23 -2.64 19.99
CA LYS A 116 -12.60 -2.14 19.73
C LYS A 116 -12.81 -0.72 20.27
N LEU A 117 -11.77 0.09 20.16
CA LEU A 117 -11.64 1.39 20.82
C LEU A 117 -12.86 2.30 20.62
N PHE A 118 -13.33 2.40 19.38
CA PHE A 118 -14.40 3.32 18.98
C PHE A 118 -15.79 2.92 19.47
N GLN A 119 -15.94 1.79 20.15
CA GLN A 119 -17.22 1.42 20.76
C GLN A 119 -17.42 2.00 22.17
N TYR A 120 -16.34 2.38 22.86
CA TYR A 120 -16.42 2.72 24.29
C TYR A 120 -15.69 3.99 24.70
N VAL A 121 -14.79 4.54 23.89
CA VAL A 121 -14.18 5.84 24.23
C VAL A 121 -15.25 6.93 24.35
N GLU A 122 -14.95 7.99 25.08
CA GLU A 122 -15.85 9.14 25.20
C GLU A 122 -15.52 10.21 24.17
N GLU A 123 -14.23 10.44 23.98
CA GLU A 123 -13.69 11.46 23.10
C GLU A 123 -12.79 10.84 22.02
N TRP A 124 -12.59 11.60 20.96
CA TRP A 124 -11.64 11.23 19.91
C TRP A 124 -10.21 11.12 20.49
N PRO A 125 -9.53 9.96 20.35
CA PRO A 125 -8.28 9.70 21.05
C PRO A 125 -7.09 10.40 20.35
N LEU A 126 -7.00 11.73 20.50
CA LEU A 126 -5.97 12.55 19.86
C LEU A 126 -4.54 12.10 20.22
N SER A 127 -4.31 11.71 21.48
CA SER A 127 -3.00 11.22 21.95
C SER A 127 -2.56 9.95 21.23
N LEU A 128 -3.50 9.02 20.99
CA LEU A 128 -3.24 7.80 20.22
C LEU A 128 -2.78 8.15 18.80
N PHE A 129 -3.52 9.00 18.09
CA PHE A 129 -3.16 9.35 16.71
C PHE A 129 -1.86 10.15 16.61
N ARG A 130 -1.54 11.00 17.60
CA ARG A 130 -0.22 11.63 17.69
C ARG A 130 0.90 10.59 17.84
N GLN A 131 0.67 9.56 18.65
CA GLN A 131 1.63 8.47 18.83
C GLN A 131 1.78 7.60 17.58
N ILE A 132 0.70 7.36 16.84
CA ILE A 132 0.74 6.68 15.54
C ILE A 132 1.57 7.52 14.56
N LEU A 133 1.28 8.82 14.45
CA LEU A 133 1.98 9.73 13.54
C LEU A 133 3.46 9.95 13.87
N SER A 134 3.93 9.64 15.08
CA SER A 134 5.37 9.67 15.39
C SER A 134 6.16 8.50 14.77
N VAL A 135 5.47 7.49 14.23
CA VAL A 135 6.07 6.32 13.55
C VAL A 135 5.67 6.27 12.08
N PHE A 136 4.44 6.67 11.76
CA PHE A 136 3.90 6.71 10.40
C PHE A 136 4.00 8.13 9.82
N ASP A 137 5.18 8.46 9.30
CA ASP A 137 5.54 9.82 8.91
C ASP A 137 5.03 10.18 7.51
N SER A 138 4.07 11.10 7.49
CA SER A 138 3.50 11.61 6.25
C SER A 138 4.44 12.47 5.41
N ASN A 139 5.58 12.92 5.95
CA ASN A 139 6.56 13.74 5.23
C ASN A 139 7.51 12.91 4.35
N LEU A 140 7.60 11.60 4.59
CA LEU A 140 8.39 10.71 3.76
C LEU A 140 7.63 10.40 2.47
N ASN A 141 8.17 10.85 1.34
CA ASN A 141 7.55 10.71 0.01
C ASN A 141 7.81 9.35 -0.66
N ASN A 142 8.59 8.46 -0.01
CA ASN A 142 8.93 7.14 -0.50
C ASN A 142 8.41 6.07 0.46
N GLN A 143 8.21 4.86 -0.07
CA GLN A 143 7.97 3.68 0.73
C GLN A 143 9.11 3.47 1.72
N TYR A 144 8.82 2.98 2.93
CA TYR A 144 9.87 2.66 3.89
C TYR A 144 9.50 1.45 4.74
N PHE A 145 10.50 0.91 5.42
CA PHE A 145 10.30 -0.18 6.37
C PHE A 145 10.41 0.35 7.80
N ILE A 146 9.52 -0.10 8.68
CA ILE A 146 9.57 0.19 10.11
C ILE A 146 10.34 -0.92 10.82
N ASN A 147 11.20 -0.55 11.77
CA ASN A 147 11.86 -1.53 12.62
C ASN A 147 10.81 -2.30 13.44
N LEU A 148 10.85 -3.64 13.41
CA LEU A 148 9.84 -4.46 14.06
C LEU A 148 9.78 -4.22 15.59
N ARG A 149 10.92 -3.87 16.20
CA ARG A 149 10.96 -3.52 17.63
C ARG A 149 10.17 -2.24 17.90
N VAL A 150 10.40 -1.18 17.12
CA VAL A 150 9.69 0.10 17.23
C VAL A 150 8.18 -0.11 17.04
N PHE A 151 7.81 -0.89 16.03
CA PHE A 151 6.40 -1.22 15.78
C PHE A 151 5.77 -1.98 16.95
N ASN A 152 6.45 -2.99 17.49
CA ASN A 152 5.96 -3.75 18.63
C ASN A 152 5.87 -2.91 19.90
N ASP A 153 6.80 -1.98 20.13
CA ASP A 153 6.78 -1.09 21.28
C ASP A 153 5.63 -0.09 21.18
N LEU A 154 5.32 0.41 19.97
CA LEU A 154 4.10 1.18 19.70
C LEU A 154 2.84 0.37 20.03
N LYS A 155 2.72 -0.86 19.50
CA LYS A 155 1.57 -1.76 19.78
C LYS A 155 1.40 -2.02 21.27
N LYS A 156 2.49 -2.29 21.99
CA LYS A 156 2.48 -2.50 23.45
C LYS A 156 2.01 -1.25 24.19
N SER A 157 2.52 -0.08 23.80
CA SER A 157 2.14 1.18 24.44
C SER A 157 0.66 1.50 24.25
N ILE A 158 0.13 1.29 23.04
CA ILE A 158 -1.29 1.50 22.74
C ILE A 158 -2.14 0.50 23.54
N ASN A 159 -1.79 -0.78 23.51
CA ASN A 159 -2.50 -1.79 24.29
C ASN A 159 -2.48 -1.47 25.79
N ALA A 160 -1.35 -1.04 26.34
CA ALA A 160 -1.25 -0.65 27.75
C ALA A 160 -2.16 0.54 28.09
N ALA A 161 -2.25 1.54 27.22
CA ALA A 161 -3.11 2.71 27.41
C ALA A 161 -4.62 2.36 27.41
N TYR A 162 -4.99 1.27 26.72
CA TYR A 162 -6.39 0.86 26.53
C TYR A 162 -6.68 -0.56 27.06
N SER A 163 -5.87 -1.06 28.00
CA SER A 163 -5.97 -2.43 28.55
C SER A 163 -7.19 -2.63 29.46
N SER A 164 -7.78 -1.55 29.99
CA SER A 164 -8.91 -1.64 30.91
C SER A 164 -10.19 -1.97 30.15
N PRO A 165 -10.85 -3.11 30.45
CA PRO A 165 -12.08 -3.48 29.78
C PRO A 165 -13.18 -2.47 30.15
N PRO A 166 -13.85 -1.86 29.18
CA PRO A 166 -14.96 -0.97 29.46
C PRO A 166 -16.15 -1.76 30.02
N SER A 167 -16.99 -1.09 30.79
CA SER A 167 -18.25 -1.63 31.29
C SER A 167 -19.41 -0.80 30.71
N PRO A 168 -20.32 -1.38 29.91
CA PRO A 168 -20.34 -2.78 29.46
C PRO A 168 -19.23 -3.11 28.44
N PRO A 169 -18.89 -4.39 28.25
CA PRO A 169 -17.88 -4.80 27.29
C PRO A 169 -18.29 -4.45 25.85
N PRO A 170 -17.32 -4.21 24.94
CA PRO A 170 -17.61 -3.91 23.55
C PRO A 170 -18.23 -5.13 22.85
N LYS A 171 -19.10 -4.85 21.87
CA LYS A 171 -19.82 -5.86 21.10
C LYS A 171 -18.95 -6.44 19.99
N ASP A 172 -19.22 -7.70 19.66
CA ASP A 172 -18.67 -8.37 18.48
C ASP A 172 -19.52 -8.14 17.24
N VAL A 173 -18.89 -8.24 16.08
CA VAL A 173 -19.59 -8.28 14.79
C VAL A 173 -20.42 -9.56 14.76
N ARG A 174 -21.72 -9.44 14.48
CA ARG A 174 -22.62 -10.59 14.39
C ARG A 174 -22.36 -11.41 13.14
N ASN A 175 -22.69 -12.70 13.20
CA ASN A 175 -22.58 -13.58 12.05
C ASN A 175 -23.52 -13.16 10.91
N ALA A 176 -23.01 -13.21 9.68
CA ALA A 176 -23.85 -13.10 8.49
C ALA A 176 -24.80 -14.30 8.39
N LYS A 177 -25.95 -14.11 7.74
CA LYS A 177 -26.91 -15.20 7.51
C LYS A 177 -26.41 -16.11 6.38
N LYS A 178 -27.09 -17.26 6.20
CA LYS A 178 -26.73 -18.25 5.16
C LYS A 178 -26.90 -17.72 3.73
N ASP A 179 -27.82 -16.79 3.53
CA ASP A 179 -28.07 -16.04 2.29
C ASP A 179 -27.20 -14.78 2.16
N GLY A 180 -26.30 -14.57 3.12
CA GLY A 180 -25.37 -13.46 3.20
C GLY A 180 -25.93 -12.22 3.88
N PHE A 181 -25.45 -11.05 3.45
CA PHE A 181 -25.91 -9.76 3.97
C PHE A 181 -26.07 -8.73 2.86
N THR A 182 -26.86 -7.70 3.13
CA THR A 182 -27.13 -6.54 2.27
C THR A 182 -26.51 -5.27 2.86
N VAL A 183 -26.46 -4.18 2.11
CA VAL A 183 -26.07 -2.85 2.62
C VAL A 183 -26.87 -2.48 3.88
N GLN A 184 -28.18 -2.73 3.90
CA GLN A 184 -29.00 -2.42 5.07
C GLN A 184 -28.62 -3.27 6.28
N ASN A 185 -28.22 -4.54 6.08
CA ASN A 185 -27.69 -5.36 7.17
C ASN A 185 -26.37 -4.80 7.71
N LEU A 186 -25.48 -4.32 6.84
CA LEU A 186 -24.23 -3.64 7.25
C LEU A 186 -24.52 -2.36 8.05
N LYS A 187 -25.41 -1.47 7.57
CA LYS A 187 -25.82 -0.27 8.34
C LYS A 187 -26.37 -0.61 9.72
N ASN A 188 -27.22 -1.63 9.79
CA ASN A 188 -27.76 -2.12 11.06
C ASN A 188 -26.67 -2.70 11.97
N GLU A 189 -25.61 -3.28 11.40
CA GLU A 189 -24.46 -3.78 12.15
C GLU A 189 -23.61 -2.63 12.71
N LEU A 190 -23.29 -1.62 11.91
CA LEU A 190 -22.56 -0.43 12.35
C LEU A 190 -23.26 0.26 13.53
N LYS A 191 -24.59 0.38 13.44
CA LYS A 191 -25.45 0.87 14.53
C LYS A 191 -25.45 -0.07 15.74
N HIS A 192 -25.52 -1.38 15.53
CA HIS A 192 -25.48 -2.37 16.61
C HIS A 192 -24.19 -2.24 17.43
N LEU A 193 -23.05 -2.08 16.76
CA LEU A 193 -21.73 -1.90 17.36
C LEU A 193 -21.57 -0.55 18.08
N GLY A 194 -22.53 0.37 17.95
CA GLY A 194 -22.48 1.69 18.58
C GLY A 194 -21.47 2.65 17.93
N LEU A 195 -21.01 2.36 16.71
CA LEU A 195 -19.97 3.14 16.04
C LEU A 195 -20.45 4.53 15.61
N GLU A 196 -21.76 4.72 15.41
CA GLU A 196 -22.38 6.02 15.08
C GLU A 196 -22.12 7.09 16.15
N LYS A 197 -21.81 6.70 17.40
CA LYS A 197 -21.45 7.64 18.47
C LYS A 197 -20.19 8.42 18.11
N HIS A 198 -19.15 7.72 17.65
CA HIS A 198 -17.89 8.35 17.27
C HIS A 198 -17.86 8.74 15.82
N PHE A 199 -18.51 7.98 14.95
CA PHE A 199 -18.53 8.17 13.51
C PHE A 199 -19.98 8.35 13.03
N PRO A 200 -20.60 9.52 13.23
CA PRO A 200 -21.96 9.78 12.74
C PRO A 200 -22.11 9.53 11.23
N GLU A 201 -21.04 9.73 10.47
CA GLU A 201 -20.93 9.54 9.02
C GLU A 201 -20.73 8.08 8.58
N ILE A 202 -20.52 7.14 9.50
CA ILE A 202 -20.07 5.77 9.16
C ILE A 202 -21.04 5.03 8.24
N SER A 203 -22.34 5.28 8.39
CA SER A 203 -23.38 4.66 7.58
C SER A 203 -23.35 5.14 6.12
N ASP A 204 -22.75 6.29 5.83
CA ASP A 204 -22.58 6.82 4.47
C ASP A 204 -21.51 6.04 3.70
N HIS A 205 -20.58 5.39 4.41
CA HIS A 205 -19.55 4.54 3.82
C HIS A 205 -20.00 3.11 3.52
N ALA A 206 -21.20 2.72 3.99
CA ALA A 206 -21.68 1.34 3.88
C ALA A 206 -21.86 0.87 2.42
N GLU A 207 -22.28 1.75 1.51
CA GLU A 207 -22.48 1.40 0.10
C GLU A 207 -21.14 1.04 -0.57
N ILE A 208 -20.12 1.86 -0.33
CA ILE A 208 -18.79 1.67 -0.92
C ILE A 208 -18.13 0.44 -0.32
N ALA A 209 -18.22 0.25 0.99
CA ALA A 209 -17.73 -0.94 1.67
C ALA A 209 -18.41 -2.22 1.14
N TYR A 210 -19.74 -2.18 0.97
CA TYR A 210 -20.52 -3.30 0.45
C TYR A 210 -20.12 -3.66 -0.99
N THR A 211 -20.01 -2.64 -1.85
CA THR A 211 -19.60 -2.79 -3.25
C THR A 211 -18.23 -3.45 -3.33
N HIS A 212 -17.26 -2.94 -2.55
CA HIS A 212 -15.91 -3.50 -2.53
C HIS A 212 -15.90 -4.97 -2.10
N VAL A 213 -16.56 -5.33 -0.98
CA VAL A 213 -16.58 -6.74 -0.55
C VAL A 213 -17.37 -7.64 -1.49
N MET A 214 -18.33 -7.11 -2.24
CA MET A 214 -19.04 -7.85 -3.30
C MET A 214 -18.16 -8.16 -4.51
N GLU A 215 -17.25 -7.25 -4.87
CA GLU A 215 -16.31 -7.45 -5.99
C GLU A 215 -15.26 -8.50 -5.67
N VAL A 216 -14.77 -8.54 -4.43
CA VAL A 216 -13.68 -9.46 -4.02
C VAL A 216 -14.17 -10.73 -3.33
N LYS A 217 -15.48 -10.94 -3.20
CA LYS A 217 -16.02 -12.09 -2.48
C LYS A 217 -15.61 -13.42 -3.12
N ILE A 218 -15.42 -14.41 -2.26
CA ILE A 218 -15.24 -15.80 -2.68
C ILE A 218 -16.54 -16.55 -2.43
N GLY A 219 -17.19 -16.98 -3.52
CA GLY A 219 -18.42 -17.75 -3.51
C GLY A 219 -19.68 -16.93 -3.79
N ARG A 220 -20.84 -17.59 -3.65
CA ARG A 220 -22.12 -17.04 -4.11
C ARG A 220 -22.62 -15.87 -3.25
N TYR A 221 -22.50 -15.99 -1.93
CA TYR A 221 -23.04 -15.05 -0.95
C TYR A 221 -21.92 -14.46 -0.09
N LEU A 222 -22.11 -13.23 0.38
CA LEU A 222 -21.20 -12.60 1.35
C LEU A 222 -21.29 -13.31 2.70
N ARG A 223 -20.15 -13.69 3.26
CA ARG A 223 -20.02 -14.45 4.51
C ARG A 223 -19.68 -13.52 5.66
N THR A 224 -19.61 -14.08 6.87
CA THR A 224 -19.20 -13.33 8.06
C THR A 224 -17.83 -12.66 7.89
N CYS A 225 -16.85 -13.33 7.26
CA CYS A 225 -15.54 -12.70 7.01
C CYS A 225 -15.63 -11.44 6.15
N ASP A 226 -16.54 -11.41 5.17
CA ASP A 226 -16.75 -10.28 4.29
C ASP A 226 -17.49 -9.14 5.03
N LEU A 227 -18.28 -9.48 6.06
CA LEU A 227 -18.90 -8.48 6.95
C LEU A 227 -17.86 -7.80 7.86
N TYR A 228 -16.89 -8.56 8.38
CA TYR A 228 -15.75 -7.97 9.09
C TYR A 228 -14.98 -7.01 8.19
N ASP A 229 -14.68 -7.41 6.95
CA ASP A 229 -13.98 -6.55 5.99
C ASP A 229 -14.78 -5.26 5.70
N ALA A 230 -16.09 -5.37 5.51
CA ALA A 230 -16.95 -4.20 5.27
C ALA A 230 -17.00 -3.24 6.48
N VAL A 231 -17.04 -3.78 7.70
CA VAL A 231 -16.98 -2.99 8.94
C VAL A 231 -15.60 -2.33 9.12
N GLU A 232 -14.52 -3.02 8.73
CA GLU A 232 -13.15 -2.48 8.72
C GLU A 232 -13.07 -1.28 7.76
N ILE A 233 -13.52 -1.45 6.51
CA ILE A 233 -13.50 -0.40 5.48
C ILE A 233 -14.27 0.84 5.94
N CYS A 234 -15.47 0.67 6.51
CA CYS A 234 -16.26 1.80 7.00
C CYS A 234 -15.51 2.61 8.06
N GLN A 235 -14.90 1.93 9.05
CA GLN A 235 -14.14 2.60 10.11
C GLN A 235 -12.84 3.21 9.59
N LEU A 236 -12.10 2.52 8.71
CA LEU A 236 -10.88 3.05 8.11
C LEU A 236 -11.15 4.34 7.33
N ARG A 237 -12.23 4.40 6.54
CA ARG A 237 -12.62 5.65 5.84
C ARG A 237 -12.87 6.78 6.81
N CYS A 238 -13.59 6.55 7.92
CA CYS A 238 -13.79 7.57 8.94
C CYS A 238 -12.46 8.03 9.57
N ILE A 239 -11.56 7.09 9.88
CA ILE A 239 -10.25 7.39 10.47
C ILE A 239 -9.42 8.27 9.52
N PHE A 240 -9.31 7.89 8.24
CA PHE A 240 -8.52 8.66 7.27
C PHE A 240 -9.14 10.01 6.91
N ASN A 241 -10.47 10.16 7.02
CA ASN A 241 -11.12 11.45 6.88
C ASN A 241 -10.81 12.39 8.05
N ARG A 242 -10.64 11.84 9.26
CA ARG A 242 -10.37 12.60 10.49
C ARG A 242 -8.90 12.81 10.79
N VAL A 243 -8.02 12.01 10.19
CA VAL A 243 -6.57 12.10 10.32
C VAL A 243 -5.94 12.21 8.92
N PRO A 244 -5.99 13.40 8.29
CA PRO A 244 -5.50 13.59 6.93
C PRO A 244 -4.02 13.26 6.75
N GLU A 245 -3.21 13.36 7.81
CA GLU A 245 -1.80 12.99 7.80
C GLU A 245 -1.61 11.50 7.49
N LEU A 246 -2.47 10.62 8.02
CA LEU A 246 -2.44 9.20 7.66
C LEU A 246 -2.85 8.97 6.20
N ARG A 247 -3.74 9.81 5.67
CA ARG A 247 -4.12 9.77 4.25
C ARG A 247 -2.95 10.19 3.34
N ILE A 248 -2.23 11.25 3.70
CA ILE A 248 -1.01 11.70 3.01
C ILE A 248 0.07 10.61 3.09
N PHE A 249 0.26 10.02 4.27
CA PHE A 249 1.16 8.87 4.44
C PHE A 249 0.81 7.73 3.48
N LEU A 250 -0.45 7.29 3.41
CA LEU A 250 -0.87 6.21 2.50
C LEU A 250 -0.58 6.52 1.04
N TYR A 251 -0.81 7.78 0.62
CA TYR A 251 -0.49 8.24 -0.73
C TYR A 251 1.00 8.10 -1.03
N HIS A 252 1.88 8.54 -0.11
CA HIS A 252 3.33 8.42 -0.29
C HIS A 252 3.86 6.99 -0.20
N GLN A 253 3.23 6.15 0.63
CA GLN A 253 3.55 4.73 0.70
C GLN A 253 3.05 3.96 -0.52
N LYS A 254 2.39 4.63 -1.48
CA LYS A 254 1.85 4.05 -2.71
C LYS A 254 1.11 2.75 -2.43
N GLY A 255 0.29 2.75 -1.37
CA GLY A 255 -0.36 1.55 -0.84
C GLY A 255 -1.06 0.74 -1.93
N ASP A 256 -1.08 -0.57 -1.74
CA ASP A 256 -1.67 -1.59 -2.64
C ASP A 256 -2.86 -1.03 -3.45
N VAL A 257 -2.89 -1.32 -4.75
CA VAL A 257 -3.99 -0.98 -5.67
C VAL A 257 -5.35 -1.32 -5.05
N THR A 258 -5.42 -2.40 -4.25
CA THR A 258 -6.59 -2.86 -3.52
C THR A 258 -7.06 -1.92 -2.40
N VAL A 259 -6.13 -1.28 -1.68
CA VAL A 259 -6.41 -0.25 -0.67
C VAL A 259 -6.75 1.07 -1.33
N SER A 260 -6.11 1.38 -2.45
CA SER A 260 -6.33 2.63 -3.18
C SER A 260 -7.74 2.72 -3.76
N SER A 261 -8.33 1.61 -4.22
CA SER A 261 -9.60 1.61 -4.96
C SER A 261 -10.77 2.18 -4.15
N TRP A 262 -10.93 1.78 -2.89
CA TRP A 262 -12.00 2.29 -2.02
C TRP A 262 -11.60 3.55 -1.23
N LEU A 263 -10.42 4.12 -1.46
CA LEU A 263 -10.03 5.44 -0.93
C LEU A 263 -10.05 6.54 -2.02
N THR A 264 -10.24 6.17 -3.29
CA THR A 264 -10.10 7.07 -4.46
C THR A 264 -11.04 8.28 -4.46
N ASP A 265 -12.27 8.17 -3.94
CA ASP A 265 -13.23 9.28 -3.93
C ASP A 265 -12.95 10.34 -2.86
N ILE A 266 -11.92 10.16 -2.03
CA ILE A 266 -11.58 11.09 -0.96
C ILE A 266 -10.54 12.09 -1.50
N PRO A 267 -10.87 13.39 -1.63
CA PRO A 267 -9.92 14.38 -2.15
C PRO A 267 -8.65 14.42 -1.30
N ILE A 268 -7.48 14.29 -1.93
CA ILE A 268 -6.20 14.51 -1.25
C ILE A 268 -6.15 16.00 -0.87
N PRO A 269 -5.87 16.37 0.40
CA PRO A 269 -5.79 17.76 0.76
C PRO A 269 -4.52 18.33 0.10
N GLU A 270 -4.67 19.43 -0.66
CA GLU A 270 -3.51 20.24 -1.05
C GLU A 270 -2.75 20.61 0.22
N ARG A 271 -1.43 20.35 0.24
CA ARG A 271 -0.56 20.53 1.43
C ARG A 271 -0.96 21.76 2.26
N ILE A 272 -1.29 21.54 3.53
CA ILE A 272 -1.20 22.60 4.54
C ILE A 272 0.29 22.96 4.60
N LYS A 273 0.66 24.11 4.04
CA LYS A 273 2.01 24.66 4.21
C LYS A 273 2.29 24.72 5.71
N PRO A 274 3.46 24.26 6.18
CA PRO A 274 3.78 24.34 7.60
C PRO A 274 3.68 25.81 8.01
N VAL A 275 2.78 26.09 8.96
CA VAL A 275 2.72 27.38 9.64
C VAL A 275 4.03 27.49 10.41
N LEU A 276 4.95 28.27 9.84
CA LEU A 276 6.16 28.69 10.51
C LEU A 276 5.78 29.37 11.84
N THR A 277 6.60 29.06 12.83
CA THR A 277 6.59 29.44 14.24
C THR A 277 6.35 30.93 14.53
N PRO A 278 5.98 31.28 15.79
CA PRO A 278 5.69 32.64 16.20
C PRO A 278 6.88 33.58 16.03
N LYS A 279 6.55 34.82 15.69
CA LYS A 279 7.40 35.99 15.53
C LYS A 279 8.40 36.18 16.69
N THR A 280 9.65 36.46 16.33
CA THR A 280 10.52 37.35 17.11
C THR A 280 10.71 38.60 16.27
N GLU A 281 10.00 39.67 16.64
CA GLU A 281 10.32 41.03 16.22
C GLU A 281 11.42 41.53 17.15
N GLU A 282 12.59 41.88 16.62
CA GLU A 282 13.35 43.00 17.13
C GLU A 282 14.16 43.68 16.00
N MET A 283 14.03 45.00 16.01
CA MET A 283 14.48 45.96 15.02
C MET A 283 16.01 46.06 14.95
N GLU A 284 16.54 46.36 13.77
CA GLU A 284 17.57 47.42 13.65
C GLU A 284 17.66 47.97 12.22
N THR A 285 17.22 49.23 12.08
CA THR A 285 17.48 50.13 10.95
C THR A 285 18.91 50.68 10.99
N LYS A 286 19.62 50.72 9.85
CA LYS A 286 20.45 51.88 9.40
C LYS A 286 21.11 51.71 8.03
N MET A 287 20.71 52.61 7.11
CA MET A 287 21.49 53.53 6.26
C MET A 287 22.62 53.07 5.29
N LEU A 288 22.62 53.80 4.15
CA LEU A 288 23.74 54.14 3.23
C LEU A 288 24.22 53.03 2.28
N LYS A 289 24.68 53.25 1.05
CA LYS A 289 24.60 54.28 -0.03
C LYS A 289 25.56 53.74 -1.11
N ASP A 290 25.22 53.93 -2.38
CA ASP A 290 26.11 53.94 -3.57
C ASP A 290 26.88 52.63 -3.84
N SER A 291 27.35 52.24 -5.04
CA SER A 291 27.46 52.80 -6.39
C SER A 291 27.84 51.60 -7.29
N GLU A 292 27.52 51.64 -8.59
CA GLU A 292 28.43 51.36 -9.72
C GLU A 292 27.57 51.24 -11.00
N GLN A 293 27.64 52.15 -11.99
CA GLN A 293 28.75 52.55 -12.86
C GLN A 293 28.51 51.91 -14.23
N ILE A 294 28.15 52.72 -15.24
CA ILE A 294 28.72 52.63 -16.59
C ILE A 294 28.80 54.04 -17.17
N ASP A 295 30.05 54.44 -17.36
CA ASP A 295 30.51 55.68 -17.97
C ASP A 295 30.39 55.65 -19.50
N THR A 296 29.96 56.79 -20.02
CA THR A 296 30.45 57.57 -21.16
C THR A 296 31.21 56.92 -22.33
N ASP A 297 30.89 57.41 -23.54
CA ASP A 297 31.92 58.05 -24.36
C ASP A 297 31.37 59.26 -25.15
N GLN A 298 32.22 60.28 -25.20
CA GLN A 298 32.01 61.66 -25.66
C GLN A 298 32.44 61.86 -27.12
N GLU A 299 31.95 62.91 -27.78
CA GLU A 299 32.75 64.07 -28.24
C GLU A 299 31.94 64.96 -29.21
N GLN A 300 31.58 66.17 -28.79
CA GLN A 300 32.26 67.46 -29.09
C GLN A 300 32.09 67.95 -30.54
N LYS A 301 31.19 68.92 -30.76
CA LYS A 301 31.42 70.38 -30.83
C LYS A 301 32.08 70.83 -32.15
N ILE A 302 31.40 71.71 -32.90
CA ILE A 302 31.84 73.09 -33.24
C ILE A 302 30.88 73.78 -34.23
N LYS A 303 30.32 74.91 -33.74
CA LYS A 303 30.07 76.25 -34.32
C LYS A 303 29.31 76.47 -35.65
N ILE A 304 28.84 77.73 -35.71
CA ILE A 304 28.27 78.51 -36.83
C ILE A 304 26.75 78.31 -36.88
N GLY A 305 25.91 79.33 -36.87
CA GLY A 305 26.07 80.78 -36.96
C GLY A 305 24.65 81.31 -37.20
N ASP A 306 24.39 82.53 -36.75
CA ASP A 306 23.08 83.14 -36.75
C ASP A 306 22.37 83.14 -38.11
N ASN A 307 21.03 83.24 -38.02
CA ASN A 307 20.15 83.87 -38.99
C ASN A 307 19.69 83.01 -40.17
N ILE A 308 18.54 82.33 -40.02
CA ILE A 308 17.42 82.40 -40.97
C ILE A 308 16.13 82.28 -40.14
N ASP A 309 15.52 83.45 -40.00
CA ASP A 309 14.13 83.69 -39.69
C ASP A 309 13.18 82.74 -40.44
N ARG A 310 12.14 82.31 -39.70
CA ARG A 310 10.74 82.40 -40.10
C ARG A 310 10.45 82.11 -41.58
N ILE A 311 10.00 80.89 -41.89
CA ILE A 311 8.90 80.52 -42.82
C ILE A 311 8.78 78.97 -42.80
N THR A 312 8.53 78.36 -41.62
CA THR A 312 8.01 76.96 -41.55
C THR A 312 7.44 76.56 -40.17
N SER A 313 7.12 77.51 -39.28
CA SER A 313 6.67 77.17 -37.91
C SER A 313 5.16 76.96 -37.74
N ASP A 314 4.34 77.25 -38.77
CA ASP A 314 2.87 77.23 -38.63
C ASP A 314 2.14 76.18 -39.50
N VAL A 315 2.85 75.38 -40.31
CA VAL A 315 2.25 74.20 -40.98
C VAL A 315 2.61 72.87 -40.29
N ASN A 316 3.61 72.85 -39.40
CA ASN A 316 4.03 71.62 -38.71
C ASN A 316 3.46 71.43 -37.30
N LYS A 317 2.90 72.45 -36.64
CA LYS A 317 2.33 72.28 -35.28
C LYS A 317 0.94 71.63 -35.28
N GLU A 318 0.15 71.82 -36.34
CA GLU A 318 -1.18 71.22 -36.44
C GLU A 318 -1.13 69.74 -36.90
N SER A 319 -0.09 69.36 -37.66
CA SER A 319 0.18 67.97 -38.03
C SER A 319 0.84 67.19 -36.89
N GLU A 320 1.79 67.77 -36.15
CA GLU A 320 2.42 67.11 -35.00
C GLU A 320 1.44 66.87 -33.84
N SER A 321 0.55 67.82 -33.53
CA SER A 321 -0.44 67.61 -32.44
C SER A 321 -1.50 66.55 -32.76
N LYS A 322 -1.89 66.39 -34.03
CA LYS A 322 -2.75 65.27 -34.48
C LYS A 322 -2.02 63.93 -34.45
N VAL A 323 -0.74 63.90 -34.81
CA VAL A 323 0.09 62.69 -34.75
C VAL A 323 0.33 62.26 -33.30
N GLU A 324 0.63 63.20 -32.40
CA GLU A 324 0.84 62.92 -30.98
C GLU A 324 -0.46 62.45 -30.30
N SER A 325 -1.61 62.97 -30.73
CA SER A 325 -2.94 62.53 -30.30
C SER A 325 -3.29 61.09 -30.74
N LEU A 326 -2.73 60.60 -31.84
CA LEU A 326 -3.04 59.28 -32.41
C LEU A 326 -2.11 58.17 -31.91
N ARG A 327 -0.89 58.50 -31.49
CA ARG A 327 0.07 57.55 -30.89
C ARG A 327 -0.50 56.70 -29.74
N PRO A 328 -1.16 57.27 -28.71
CA PRO A 328 -1.71 56.45 -27.62
C PRO A 328 -2.86 55.55 -28.08
N LYS A 329 -3.63 55.94 -29.10
CA LYS A 329 -4.69 55.10 -29.69
C LYS A 329 -4.11 53.94 -30.50
N LEU A 330 -2.98 54.16 -31.18
CA LEU A 330 -2.26 53.13 -31.91
C LEU A 330 -1.65 52.10 -30.95
N MET A 331 -0.94 52.56 -29.90
CA MET A 331 -0.38 51.70 -28.86
C MET A 331 -1.44 50.81 -28.20
N LYS A 332 -2.62 51.38 -27.88
CA LYS A 332 -3.73 50.61 -27.32
C LYS A 332 -4.24 49.52 -28.28
N LYS A 333 -4.36 49.83 -29.57
CA LYS A 333 -4.76 48.84 -30.59
C LYS A 333 -3.71 47.76 -30.79
N GLU A 334 -2.42 48.10 -30.72
CA GLU A 334 -1.33 47.12 -30.79
C GLU A 334 -1.37 46.16 -29.60
N GLU A 335 -1.63 46.67 -28.39
CA GLU A 335 -1.80 45.85 -27.19
C GLU A 335 -3.02 44.91 -27.29
N GLU A 336 -4.15 45.39 -27.80
CA GLU A 336 -5.34 44.57 -28.07
C GLU A 336 -5.03 43.44 -29.08
N ILE A 337 -4.26 43.71 -30.14
CA ILE A 337 -3.85 42.71 -31.13
C ILE A 337 -2.90 41.67 -30.50
N VAL A 338 -1.96 42.10 -29.65
CA VAL A 338 -1.04 41.20 -28.96
C VAL A 338 -1.80 40.27 -28.00
N ASN A 339 -2.76 40.80 -27.25
CA ASN A 339 -3.61 40.00 -26.36
C ASN A 339 -4.45 39.00 -27.14
N PHE A 340 -5.08 39.41 -28.25
CA PHE A 340 -5.85 38.50 -29.10
C PHE A 340 -4.99 37.35 -29.66
N LYS A 341 -3.74 37.63 -30.07
CA LYS A 341 -2.80 36.59 -30.53
C LYS A 341 -2.40 35.63 -29.41
N ARG A 342 -2.22 36.13 -28.18
CA ARG A 342 -1.94 35.29 -27.00
C ARG A 342 -3.12 34.38 -26.71
N ASP A 343 -4.34 34.89 -26.72
CA ASP A 343 -5.55 34.12 -26.43
C ASP A 343 -5.80 33.05 -27.51
N ALA A 344 -5.58 33.38 -28.78
CA ALA A 344 -5.65 32.41 -29.87
C ALA A 344 -4.64 31.25 -29.70
N LEU A 345 -3.41 31.56 -29.28
CA LEU A 345 -2.38 30.55 -29.02
C LEU A 345 -2.71 29.67 -27.81
N ILE A 346 -3.29 30.24 -26.75
CA ILE A 346 -3.77 29.48 -25.59
C ILE A 346 -4.89 28.53 -26.03
N HIS A 347 -5.86 29.02 -26.80
CA HIS A 347 -6.97 28.21 -27.30
C HIS A 347 -6.48 27.04 -28.18
N GLU A 348 -5.52 27.28 -29.09
CA GLU A 348 -4.94 26.22 -29.92
C GLU A 348 -4.26 25.13 -29.09
N LYS A 349 -3.47 25.51 -28.07
CA LYS A 349 -2.85 24.55 -27.15
C LYS A 349 -3.88 23.76 -26.36
N THR A 350 -4.95 24.40 -25.92
CA THR A 350 -6.05 23.75 -25.19
C THR A 350 -6.78 22.74 -26.08
N VAL A 351 -7.13 23.11 -27.31
CA VAL A 351 -7.79 22.20 -28.28
C VAL A 351 -6.91 20.99 -28.60
N LYS A 352 -5.61 21.20 -28.77
CA LYS A 352 -4.66 20.09 -28.97
C LYS A 352 -4.61 19.15 -27.76
N GLY A 353 -4.57 19.71 -26.55
CA GLY A 353 -4.60 18.92 -25.31
C GLY A 353 -5.88 18.11 -25.13
N PHE A 354 -7.04 18.66 -25.52
CA PHE A 354 -8.30 17.91 -25.50
C PHE A 354 -8.28 16.71 -26.46
N LYS A 355 -7.74 16.89 -27.67
CA LYS A 355 -7.64 15.80 -28.64
C LYS A 355 -6.72 14.66 -28.15
N GLU A 356 -5.58 15.00 -27.55
CA GLU A 356 -4.67 14.02 -26.94
C GLU A 356 -5.34 13.28 -25.76
N LEU A 357 -6.23 13.95 -25.02
CA LEU A 357 -6.98 13.33 -23.92
C LEU A 357 -8.06 12.36 -24.44
N GLU A 358 -8.77 12.72 -25.51
CA GLU A 358 -9.76 11.85 -26.16
C GLU A 358 -9.12 10.54 -26.65
N GLU A 359 -7.95 10.61 -27.30
CA GLU A 359 -7.21 9.42 -27.74
C GLU A 359 -6.81 8.53 -26.55
N ARG A 360 -6.39 9.12 -25.42
CA ARG A 360 -6.05 8.36 -24.20
C ARG A 360 -7.26 7.71 -23.55
N ILE A 361 -8.45 8.32 -23.64
CA ILE A 361 -9.69 7.72 -23.11
C ILE A 361 -10.03 6.46 -23.91
N VAL A 362 -9.96 6.51 -25.24
CA VAL A 362 -10.21 5.35 -26.10
C VAL A 362 -9.25 4.19 -25.79
N ASP A 363 -7.97 4.49 -25.60
CA ASP A 363 -6.96 3.48 -25.22
C ASP A 363 -7.24 2.85 -23.84
N LEU A 364 -7.73 3.64 -22.88
CA LEU A 364 -8.07 3.14 -21.55
C LEU A 364 -9.32 2.25 -21.58
N GLU A 365 -10.36 2.65 -22.33
CA GLU A 365 -11.57 1.85 -22.53
C GLU A 365 -11.26 0.49 -23.18
N ALA A 366 -10.33 0.46 -24.14
CA ALA A 366 -9.89 -0.78 -24.78
C ALA A 366 -9.18 -1.72 -23.78
N ARG A 367 -8.29 -1.18 -22.94
CA ARG A 367 -7.59 -1.96 -21.90
C ARG A 367 -8.54 -2.46 -20.81
N GLU A 368 -9.50 -1.64 -20.42
CA GLU A 368 -10.51 -2.05 -19.43
C GLU A 368 -11.34 -3.22 -19.96
N LYS A 369 -11.74 -3.18 -21.24
CA LYS A 369 -12.45 -4.28 -21.88
C LYS A 369 -11.63 -5.57 -21.89
N GLU A 370 -10.34 -5.50 -22.21
CA GLU A 370 -9.44 -6.66 -22.19
C GLU A 370 -9.31 -7.28 -20.79
N LEU A 371 -9.18 -6.44 -19.74
CA LEU A 371 -9.14 -6.88 -18.35
C LEU A 371 -10.45 -7.55 -17.91
N ILE A 372 -11.60 -7.05 -18.34
CA ILE A 372 -12.90 -7.67 -18.05
C ILE A 372 -12.99 -9.06 -18.69
N GLU A 373 -12.57 -9.20 -19.95
CA GLU A 373 -12.54 -10.49 -20.65
C GLU A 373 -11.58 -11.48 -20.00
N GLU A 374 -10.40 -11.03 -19.55
CA GLU A 374 -9.44 -11.85 -18.82
C GLU A 374 -10.03 -12.35 -17.48
N ARG A 375 -10.63 -11.45 -16.69
CA ARG A 375 -11.30 -11.83 -15.43
C ARG A 375 -12.41 -12.85 -15.64
N GLN A 376 -13.18 -12.74 -16.73
CA GLN A 376 -14.21 -13.73 -17.07
C GLN A 376 -13.62 -15.11 -17.39
N ARG A 377 -12.47 -15.16 -18.10
CA ARG A 377 -11.76 -16.41 -18.37
C ARG A 377 -11.26 -17.06 -17.09
N ASP A 378 -10.68 -16.28 -16.19
CA ASP A 378 -10.17 -16.78 -14.90
C ASP A 378 -11.29 -17.26 -13.99
N ALA A 379 -12.43 -16.55 -13.94
CA ALA A 379 -13.60 -16.98 -13.19
C ALA A 379 -14.15 -18.33 -13.69
N LEU A 380 -14.20 -18.53 -15.01
CA LEU A 380 -14.62 -19.79 -15.61
C LEU A 380 -13.62 -20.93 -15.32
N ALA A 381 -12.32 -20.63 -15.33
CA ALA A 381 -11.29 -21.60 -14.98
C ALA A 381 -11.41 -22.02 -13.51
N HIS A 382 -11.62 -21.06 -12.61
CA HIS A 382 -11.82 -21.30 -11.18
C HIS A 382 -13.06 -22.17 -10.92
N GLU A 383 -14.18 -21.88 -11.59
CA GLU A 383 -15.41 -22.69 -11.46
C GLU A 383 -15.18 -24.14 -11.89
N LYS A 384 -14.46 -24.37 -13.00
CA LYS A 384 -14.10 -25.73 -13.45
C LYS A 384 -13.24 -26.47 -12.43
N THR A 385 -12.26 -25.80 -11.81
CA THR A 385 -11.44 -26.40 -10.76
C THR A 385 -12.24 -26.71 -9.50
N GLU A 386 -13.18 -25.84 -9.11
CA GLU A 386 -14.04 -26.08 -7.95
C GLU A 386 -14.97 -27.27 -8.18
N GLN A 387 -15.53 -27.41 -9.39
CA GLN A 387 -16.34 -28.57 -9.77
C GLN A 387 -15.51 -29.86 -9.76
N ALA A 388 -14.27 -29.84 -10.26
CA ALA A 388 -13.36 -30.99 -10.21
C ALA A 388 -13.06 -31.42 -8.76
N TRP A 389 -12.78 -30.46 -7.87
CA TRP A 389 -12.55 -30.75 -6.45
C TRP A 389 -13.78 -31.35 -5.77
N LYS A 390 -14.98 -30.85 -6.06
CA LYS A 390 -16.23 -31.44 -5.53
C LYS A 390 -16.40 -32.89 -5.94
N ILE A 391 -16.09 -33.23 -7.20
CA ILE A 391 -16.12 -34.61 -7.68
C ILE A 391 -15.11 -35.49 -6.94
N ASP A 392 -13.89 -35.00 -6.71
CA ASP A 392 -12.86 -35.78 -6.02
C ASP A 392 -13.14 -35.97 -4.53
N ILE A 393 -13.77 -35.01 -3.86
CA ILE A 393 -14.25 -35.16 -2.48
C ILE A 393 -15.30 -36.27 -2.39
N VAL A 394 -16.28 -36.30 -3.30
CA VAL A 394 -17.30 -37.36 -3.33
C VAL A 394 -16.65 -38.73 -3.56
N ARG A 395 -15.72 -38.84 -4.52
CA ARG A 395 -14.96 -40.08 -4.77
C ARG A 395 -14.14 -40.52 -3.56
N HIS A 396 -13.60 -39.58 -2.78
CA HIS A 396 -12.86 -39.92 -1.56
C HIS A 396 -13.82 -40.47 -0.49
N ALA A 397 -14.97 -39.83 -0.28
CA ALA A 397 -15.98 -40.29 0.66
C ALA A 397 -16.52 -41.69 0.31
N ASP A 398 -16.75 -41.96 -0.97
CA ASP A 398 -17.20 -43.28 -1.44
C ASP A 398 -16.14 -44.37 -1.18
N ARG A 399 -14.86 -44.07 -1.43
CA ARG A 399 -13.74 -44.99 -1.12
C ARG A 399 -13.59 -45.25 0.36
N GLU A 400 -13.73 -44.22 1.19
CA GLU A 400 -13.67 -44.37 2.64
C GLU A 400 -14.82 -45.25 3.16
N LYS A 401 -16.03 -45.07 2.61
CA LYS A 401 -17.18 -45.93 2.92
C LYS A 401 -16.92 -47.39 2.55
N GLU A 402 -16.36 -47.65 1.38
CA GLU A 402 -16.00 -49.00 0.93
C GLU A 402 -14.98 -49.67 1.87
N LEU A 403 -13.95 -48.91 2.29
CA LEU A 403 -12.95 -49.39 3.25
C LEU A 403 -13.54 -49.71 4.63
N ILE A 404 -14.50 -48.90 5.10
CA ILE A 404 -15.21 -49.17 6.35
C ILE A 404 -16.03 -50.46 6.24
N GLU A 405 -16.79 -50.62 5.15
CA GLU A 405 -17.60 -51.82 4.90
C GLU A 405 -16.73 -53.08 4.77
N GLU A 406 -15.57 -52.99 4.13
CA GLU A 406 -14.59 -54.08 4.04
C GLU A 406 -14.02 -54.44 5.42
N ARG A 407 -13.64 -53.43 6.23
CA ARG A 407 -13.17 -53.66 7.60
C ARG A 407 -14.21 -54.37 8.45
N THR A 408 -15.46 -53.93 8.41
CA THR A 408 -16.56 -54.57 9.16
C THR A 408 -16.79 -56.02 8.70
N ARG A 409 -16.69 -56.29 7.39
CA ARG A 409 -16.75 -57.66 6.86
C ARG A 409 -15.62 -58.53 7.42
N ASN A 410 -14.38 -58.02 7.40
CA ASN A 410 -13.20 -58.74 7.90
C ASN A 410 -13.28 -59.00 9.41
N GLU A 411 -13.74 -58.03 10.20
CA GLU A 411 -13.96 -58.17 11.64
C GLU A 411 -15.03 -59.24 11.95
N SER A 412 -16.12 -59.28 11.18
CA SER A 412 -17.16 -60.31 11.31
C SER A 412 -16.63 -61.71 11.02
N VAL A 413 -15.83 -61.88 9.95
CA VAL A 413 -15.19 -63.15 9.61
C VAL A 413 -14.20 -63.58 10.70
N HIS A 414 -13.39 -62.65 11.20
CA HIS A 414 -12.46 -62.92 12.29
C HIS A 414 -13.19 -63.36 13.57
N SER A 415 -14.24 -62.65 13.97
CA SER A 415 -15.07 -62.99 15.14
C SER A 415 -15.70 -64.39 15.02
N LYS A 416 -16.24 -64.76 13.85
CA LYS A 416 -16.75 -66.11 13.59
C LYS A 416 -15.67 -67.17 13.73
N THR A 417 -14.46 -66.90 13.23
CA THR A 417 -13.32 -67.83 13.31
C THR A 417 -12.87 -68.04 14.75
N VAL A 418 -12.83 -66.97 15.55
CA VAL A 418 -12.50 -67.04 16.98
C VAL A 418 -13.53 -67.89 17.75
N LEU A 419 -14.83 -67.66 17.51
CA LEU A 419 -15.90 -68.44 18.16
C LEU A 419 -15.84 -69.93 17.81
N GLU A 420 -15.55 -70.27 16.55
CA GLU A 420 -15.40 -71.66 16.13
C GLU A 420 -14.17 -72.32 16.77
N ASN A 421 -13.04 -71.60 16.85
CA ASN A 421 -11.85 -72.08 17.55
C ASN A 421 -12.11 -72.32 19.04
N GLU A 422 -12.82 -71.42 19.72
CA GLU A 422 -13.22 -71.61 21.12
C GLU A 422 -14.12 -72.84 21.30
N ARG A 423 -15.06 -73.06 20.37
CA ARG A 423 -15.91 -74.25 20.38
C ARG A 423 -15.08 -75.52 20.24
N LEU A 424 -14.16 -75.58 19.27
CA LEU A 424 -13.26 -76.72 19.07
C LEU A 424 -12.37 -76.97 20.29
N MET A 425 -11.90 -75.91 20.97
CA MET A 425 -11.13 -76.03 22.21
C MET A 425 -11.96 -76.65 23.35
N ARG A 426 -13.24 -76.27 23.49
CA ARG A 426 -14.16 -76.87 24.47
C ARG A 426 -14.45 -78.33 24.15
N GLU A 427 -14.71 -78.67 22.88
CA GLU A 427 -14.92 -80.06 22.45
C GLU A 427 -13.67 -80.92 22.73
N ASN A 428 -12.47 -80.42 22.40
CA ASN A 428 -11.21 -81.10 22.70
C ASN A 428 -10.97 -81.32 24.21
N ALA A 429 -11.30 -80.34 25.05
CA ALA A 429 -11.19 -80.48 26.50
C ALA A 429 -12.15 -81.54 27.05
N SER A 430 -13.37 -81.61 26.51
CA SER A 430 -14.36 -82.67 26.82
C SER A 430 -13.83 -84.05 26.44
N PHE A 431 -13.32 -84.22 25.21
CA PHE A 431 -12.73 -85.49 24.75
C PHE A 431 -11.57 -85.95 25.65
N ARG A 432 -10.67 -85.05 26.03
CA ARG A 432 -9.57 -85.37 26.96
C ARG A 432 -10.07 -85.84 28.34
N SER A 433 -11.16 -85.24 28.82
CA SER A 433 -11.76 -85.59 30.12
C SER A 433 -12.42 -86.98 30.07
N GLN A 434 -13.12 -87.29 28.98
CA GLN A 434 -13.71 -88.63 28.74
C GLN A 434 -12.64 -89.71 28.63
N LEU A 435 -11.54 -89.45 27.91
CA LEU A 435 -10.39 -90.37 27.81
C LEU A 435 -9.77 -90.66 29.19
N LYS A 436 -9.63 -89.64 30.04
CA LYS A 436 -9.12 -89.80 31.40
C LYS A 436 -10.02 -90.72 32.23
N HIS A 437 -11.33 -90.48 32.22
CA HIS A 437 -12.29 -91.34 32.93
C HIS A 437 -12.31 -92.78 32.40
N SER A 438 -12.16 -92.98 31.09
CA SER A 438 -12.06 -94.33 30.50
C SER A 438 -10.80 -95.07 30.98
N ASN A 439 -9.65 -94.38 31.00
CA ASN A 439 -8.39 -94.95 31.48
C ASN A 439 -8.45 -95.32 32.97
N ASP A 440 -9.11 -94.50 33.79
CA ASP A 440 -9.28 -94.78 35.23
C ASP A 440 -10.18 -96.02 35.44
N ARG A 441 -11.23 -96.19 34.63
CA ARG A 441 -12.09 -97.40 34.66
C ARG A 441 -11.37 -98.68 34.27
N THR A 442 -10.43 -98.62 33.31
CA THR A 442 -9.65 -99.81 32.91
C THR A 442 -8.56 -100.20 33.91
N LYS A 443 -8.22 -99.32 34.86
CA LYS A 443 -7.21 -99.59 35.90
C LYS A 443 -7.80 -100.11 37.22
N SER A 444 -9.10 -99.96 37.42
CA SER A 444 -9.85 -100.53 38.55
C SER A 444 -10.50 -101.84 38.18
#